data_AF-A0A7W1IF52-F1
#
_entry.id   AF-A0A7W1IF52-F1
#
_cell.length_a   1.000
_cell.length_b   1.000
_cell.length_c   1.000
_cell.angle_alpha   90.00
_cell.angle_beta   90.00
_cell.angle_gamma   90.00
#
_symmetry.space_group_name_H-M   'P 1'
#
loop_
_entity.id
_entity.type
_entity.pdbx_description
1 polymer ?
#
loop_
_entity_poly.entity_id
_entity_poly.type
_entity_poly.pdbx_seq_one_letter_code
_entity_poly.pdbx_strand_id
1 'polypeptide(L)'
;MVFIGYRTKLFTFLSWFMLLSLHNRNGLILQGGDDLLRMVLFWGIFIPWGARYSCDAILSEKIYANKTICTVATIAYLLQICYIYTGSALLKGPEWNRDYTAMYYVYGLDQVAYSFTKLFFYYPALLNKLTAIAYYFELLVPFLFFIPLKHQAFRLIGVLLIILFHTLNSMTLFIGLFPLIGIATSLGILPSLMMDWLEKRTEKLKESVRESFMAISFFCQSLLRWKDPVYEYSQWRENIKTAILIFLVVFVFDWNFSNLSFINSKLSDSFRPVGYALRLDQNWGMFAPGVFKDDGWYILEGVTEKNKEINVFQEGKEIDYKKPGSVTSLFKNDRWRKYTENMILKYNSFMRGYFCNYYKRIWNDNSSEKIKALRIVYMSEFTLPDYQYSRPSREVLWECEGSCR
;
A
#
# COMPACT_ATOMS: atom_id res chain seq x y z
N MET A 1 5.22 7.98 -19.38
CA MET A 1 4.19 8.97 -19.78
C MET A 1 3.59 9.70 -18.60
N VAL A 2 2.99 9.03 -17.60
CA VAL A 2 2.45 9.71 -16.40
C VAL A 2 3.53 10.52 -15.65
N PHE A 3 4.70 9.93 -15.43
CA PHE A 3 5.82 10.57 -14.70
C PHE A 3 6.24 11.94 -15.27
N ILE A 4 6.25 12.08 -16.60
CA ILE A 4 6.62 13.32 -17.30
C ILE A 4 5.40 14.19 -17.64
N GLY A 5 4.18 13.72 -17.33
CA GLY A 5 2.93 14.39 -17.67
C GLY A 5 2.71 14.59 -19.18
N TYR A 6 3.03 13.58 -20.00
CA TYR A 6 2.65 13.55 -21.42
C TYR A 6 1.30 12.85 -21.58
N ARG A 7 0.32 13.55 -22.15
CA ARG A 7 -1.09 13.13 -22.24
C ARG A 7 -1.61 12.58 -20.93
N THR A 8 -1.41 13.37 -19.87
CA THR A 8 -1.50 12.99 -18.47
C THR A 8 -2.80 12.25 -18.16
N LYS A 9 -3.97 12.81 -18.53
CA LYS A 9 -5.26 12.16 -18.25
C LYS A 9 -5.42 10.80 -18.91
N LEU A 10 -5.02 10.67 -20.18
CA LEU A 10 -5.10 9.41 -20.92
C LEU A 10 -4.19 8.37 -20.28
N PHE A 11 -2.93 8.72 -20.02
CA PHE A 11 -1.99 7.76 -19.44
C PHE A 11 -2.27 7.47 -17.97
N THR A 12 -2.87 8.40 -17.22
CA THR A 12 -3.41 8.10 -15.88
C THR A 12 -4.49 7.03 -15.98
N PHE A 13 -5.46 7.17 -16.90
CA PHE A 13 -6.49 6.17 -17.12
C PHE A 13 -5.91 4.81 -17.56
N LEU A 14 -4.99 4.81 -18.53
CA LEU A 14 -4.36 3.57 -19.00
C LEU A 14 -3.54 2.88 -17.89
N SER A 15 -2.77 3.65 -17.11
CA SER A 15 -2.04 3.12 -15.96
C SER A 15 -2.98 2.56 -14.90
N TRP A 16 -4.08 3.24 -14.60
CA TRP A 16 -5.11 2.75 -13.68
C TRP A 16 -5.75 1.45 -14.20
N PHE A 17 -6.13 1.39 -15.48
CA PHE A 17 -6.75 0.22 -16.09
C PHE A 17 -5.79 -0.99 -16.10
N MET A 18 -4.53 -0.80 -16.46
CA MET A 18 -3.51 -1.85 -16.39
C MET A 18 -3.27 -2.31 -14.95
N LEU A 19 -3.27 -1.38 -13.99
CA LEU A 19 -3.16 -1.70 -12.57
C LEU A 19 -4.33 -2.56 -12.10
N LEU A 20 -5.57 -2.26 -12.51
CA LEU A 20 -6.73 -3.09 -12.19
C LEU A 20 -6.60 -4.50 -12.77
N SER A 21 -6.13 -4.63 -14.02
CA SER A 21 -5.86 -5.94 -14.63
C SER A 21 -4.83 -6.74 -13.82
N LEU A 22 -3.76 -6.10 -13.36
CA LEU A 22 -2.75 -6.74 -12.54
C LEU A 22 -3.30 -7.16 -11.17
N HIS A 23 -4.00 -6.26 -10.49
CA HIS A 23 -4.57 -6.51 -9.16
C HIS A 23 -5.63 -7.60 -9.19
N ASN A 24 -6.52 -7.62 -10.18
CA ASN A 24 -7.57 -8.64 -10.31
C ASN A 24 -7.01 -10.06 -10.50
N ARG A 25 -5.77 -10.20 -11.03
CA ARG A 25 -5.12 -11.51 -11.19
C ARG A 25 -4.28 -11.93 -9.99
N ASN A 26 -4.03 -11.03 -9.04
CA ASN A 26 -3.05 -11.22 -7.96
C ASN A 26 -3.65 -10.95 -6.58
N GLY A 27 -4.96 -11.19 -6.38
CA GLY A 27 -5.68 -10.84 -5.15
C GLY A 27 -5.06 -11.38 -3.84
N LEU A 28 -4.38 -12.53 -3.89
CA LEU A 28 -3.76 -13.18 -2.72
C LEU A 28 -2.45 -12.52 -2.25
N ILE A 29 -1.91 -11.55 -2.99
CA ILE A 29 -0.66 -10.85 -2.63
C ILE A 29 -0.82 -9.33 -2.56
N LEU A 30 -2.06 -8.85 -2.63
CA LEU A 30 -2.37 -7.43 -2.48
C LEU A 30 -2.44 -7.03 -1.00
N GLN A 31 -2.26 -5.74 -0.77
CA GLN A 31 -2.34 -5.09 0.53
C GLN A 31 -2.95 -3.68 0.41
N GLY A 32 -3.19 -3.01 1.54
CA GLY A 32 -3.83 -1.68 1.54
C GLY A 32 -3.12 -0.62 0.69
N GLY A 33 -1.81 -0.75 0.44
CA GLY A 33 -1.09 0.15 -0.47
C GLY A 33 -1.58 0.08 -1.91
N ASP A 34 -1.96 -1.11 -2.35
CA ASP A 34 -2.49 -1.35 -3.70
C ASP A 34 -3.88 -0.76 -3.87
N ASP A 35 -4.68 -0.83 -2.80
CA ASP A 35 -6.00 -0.18 -2.71
C ASP A 35 -5.83 1.33 -2.80
N LEU A 36 -4.90 1.90 -2.04
CA LEU A 36 -4.62 3.33 -2.09
C LEU A 36 -4.16 3.78 -3.48
N LEU A 37 -3.22 3.05 -4.07
CA LEU A 37 -2.68 3.39 -5.39
C LEU A 37 -3.77 3.42 -6.46
N ARG A 38 -4.66 2.42 -6.48
CA ARG A 38 -5.78 2.41 -7.45
C ARG A 38 -6.77 3.54 -7.20
N MET A 39 -7.06 3.88 -5.93
CA MET A 39 -7.97 4.99 -5.60
C MET A 39 -7.37 6.35 -5.99
N VAL A 40 -6.09 6.57 -5.71
CA VAL A 40 -5.38 7.80 -6.07
C VAL A 40 -5.30 7.99 -7.58
N LEU A 41 -4.99 6.93 -8.33
CA LEU A 41 -5.00 6.99 -9.79
C LEU A 41 -6.42 7.20 -10.33
N PHE A 42 -7.43 6.56 -9.74
CA PHE A 42 -8.84 6.75 -10.14
C PHE A 42 -9.26 8.22 -10.03
N TRP A 43 -9.06 8.83 -8.86
CA TRP A 43 -9.36 10.26 -8.67
C TRP A 43 -8.48 11.14 -9.56
N GLY A 44 -7.21 10.75 -9.75
CA GLY A 44 -6.25 11.41 -10.63
C GLY A 44 -6.70 11.54 -12.09
N ILE A 45 -7.54 10.63 -12.61
CA ILE A 45 -8.12 10.74 -13.96
C ILE A 45 -8.89 12.06 -14.13
N PHE A 46 -9.55 12.50 -13.07
CA PHE A 46 -10.44 13.67 -13.07
C PHE A 46 -9.75 14.95 -12.61
N ILE A 47 -8.54 14.84 -12.03
CA ILE A 47 -7.74 15.97 -11.56
C ILE A 47 -6.85 16.48 -12.71
N PRO A 48 -6.77 17.79 -12.96
CA PRO A 48 -5.85 18.35 -13.95
C PRO A 48 -4.40 18.41 -13.43
N TRP A 49 -3.87 17.31 -12.89
CA TRP A 49 -2.52 17.27 -12.30
C TRP A 49 -1.38 17.35 -13.32
N GLY A 50 -1.71 17.34 -14.62
CA GLY A 50 -0.80 17.67 -15.72
C GLY A 50 -0.82 19.14 -16.12
N ALA A 51 -1.36 20.06 -15.32
CA ALA A 51 -1.51 21.47 -15.71
C ALA A 51 -0.26 22.36 -15.48
N ARG A 52 0.76 21.88 -14.77
CA ARG A 52 1.92 22.71 -14.35
C ARG A 52 3.29 22.12 -14.68
N TYR A 53 3.67 21.02 -14.03
CA TYR A 53 5.00 20.40 -14.16
C TYR A 53 4.95 19.18 -15.09
N SER A 54 4.66 19.40 -16.36
CA SER A 54 4.34 18.34 -17.32
C SER A 54 4.67 18.73 -18.76
N CYS A 55 4.87 17.73 -19.64
CA CYS A 55 4.88 17.96 -21.08
C CYS A 55 3.58 18.64 -21.56
N ASP A 56 2.42 18.22 -21.03
CA ASP A 56 1.12 18.79 -21.40
C ASP A 56 1.03 20.30 -21.15
N ALA A 57 1.58 20.79 -20.03
CA ALA A 57 1.57 22.21 -19.71
C ALA A 57 2.48 23.02 -20.64
N ILE A 58 3.62 22.44 -21.06
CA ILE A 58 4.55 23.08 -21.99
C ILE A 58 3.97 23.18 -23.40
N LEU A 59 3.26 22.12 -23.83
CA LEU A 59 2.64 22.07 -25.16
C LEU A 59 1.32 22.84 -25.25
N SER A 60 0.71 23.17 -24.11
CA SER A 60 -0.59 23.84 -24.11
C SER A 60 -0.44 25.32 -24.42
N GLU A 61 -1.21 25.81 -25.39
CA GLU A 61 -1.42 27.25 -25.61
C GLU A 61 -2.32 27.88 -24.53
N LYS A 62 -3.01 27.05 -23.71
CA LYS A 62 -3.89 27.53 -22.65
C LYS A 62 -3.09 27.96 -21.44
N ILE A 63 -3.04 29.27 -21.21
CA ILE A 63 -2.52 29.85 -19.97
C ILE A 63 -3.53 29.54 -18.85
N TYR A 64 -3.15 28.67 -17.90
CA TYR A 64 -3.92 28.47 -16.68
C TYR A 64 -3.83 29.74 -15.80
N ALA A 65 -4.74 30.68 -16.01
CA ALA A 65 -4.77 31.95 -15.26
C ALA A 65 -5.01 31.74 -13.76
N ASN A 66 -5.83 30.75 -13.40
CA ASN A 66 -6.14 30.44 -12.01
C ASN A 66 -5.07 29.56 -11.38
N LYS A 67 -4.48 30.04 -10.28
CA LYS A 67 -3.48 29.30 -9.52
C LYS A 67 -4.08 28.21 -8.62
N THR A 68 -5.38 28.29 -8.35
CA THR A 68 -6.13 27.41 -7.47
C THR A 68 -7.11 26.55 -8.27
N ILE A 69 -7.24 25.28 -7.87
CA ILE A 69 -8.13 24.31 -8.51
C ILE A 69 -9.02 23.74 -7.41
N CYS A 70 -10.33 23.98 -7.52
CA CYS A 70 -11.34 23.46 -6.62
C CYS A 70 -12.41 22.76 -7.46
N THR A 71 -12.40 21.43 -7.44
CA THR A 71 -13.37 20.58 -8.13
C THR A 71 -13.81 19.45 -7.22
N VAL A 72 -14.91 18.78 -7.59
CA VAL A 72 -15.36 17.57 -6.89
C VAL A 72 -14.26 16.51 -6.85
N ALA A 73 -13.45 16.38 -7.90
CA ALA A 73 -12.33 15.44 -7.94
C ALA A 73 -11.20 15.78 -6.95
N THR A 74 -10.87 17.07 -6.77
CA THR A 74 -9.88 17.46 -5.76
C THR A 74 -10.40 17.26 -4.33
N ILE A 75 -11.72 17.42 -4.13
CA ILE A 75 -12.37 17.09 -2.85
C ILE A 75 -12.32 15.58 -2.62
N ALA A 76 -12.64 14.77 -3.64
CA ALA A 76 -12.57 13.32 -3.57
C ALA A 76 -11.18 12.82 -3.18
N TYR A 77 -10.13 13.41 -3.78
CA TYR A 77 -8.74 13.11 -3.44
C TYR A 77 -8.41 13.44 -1.98
N LEU A 78 -8.84 14.62 -1.51
CA LEU A 78 -8.64 15.01 -0.12
C LEU A 78 -9.39 14.07 0.83
N LEU A 79 -10.64 13.73 0.54
CA LEU A 79 -11.43 12.78 1.32
C LEU A 79 -10.81 11.38 1.30
N GLN A 80 -10.23 10.95 0.18
CA GLN A 80 -9.50 9.68 0.10
C GLN A 80 -8.35 9.63 1.10
N ILE A 81 -7.59 10.73 1.24
CA ILE A 81 -6.56 10.85 2.28
C ILE A 81 -7.19 10.73 3.66
N CYS A 82 -8.30 11.43 3.91
CA CYS A 82 -8.98 11.41 5.20
C CYS A 82 -9.46 9.99 5.58
N TYR A 83 -10.02 9.23 4.63
CA TYR A 83 -10.52 7.88 4.88
C TYR A 83 -9.42 6.90 5.28
N ILE A 84 -8.22 7.02 4.70
CA ILE A 84 -7.10 6.13 5.05
C ILE A 84 -6.74 6.29 6.53
N TYR A 85 -6.64 7.53 7.02
CA TYR A 85 -6.21 7.80 8.38
C TYR A 85 -7.37 7.67 9.38
N THR A 86 -8.39 8.53 9.27
CA THR A 86 -9.52 8.50 10.21
C THR A 86 -10.29 7.19 10.12
N GLY A 87 -10.47 6.64 8.91
CA GLY A 87 -11.11 5.33 8.74
C GLY A 87 -10.29 4.20 9.37
N SER A 88 -8.95 4.20 9.21
CA SER A 88 -8.08 3.22 9.90
C SER A 88 -8.22 3.33 11.42
N ALA A 89 -8.14 4.55 11.98
CA ALA A 89 -8.28 4.78 13.42
C ALA A 89 -9.63 4.28 13.95
N LEU A 90 -10.73 4.56 13.26
CA LEU A 90 -12.07 4.16 13.68
C LEU A 90 -12.32 2.64 13.57
N LEU A 91 -11.51 1.92 12.79
CA LEU A 91 -11.55 0.46 12.74
C LEU A 91 -10.77 -0.19 13.89
N LYS A 92 -9.90 0.55 14.60
CA LYS A 92 -9.06 0.01 15.67
C LYS A 92 -9.87 -0.37 16.92
N GLY A 93 -9.47 -1.48 17.54
CA GLY A 93 -10.04 -2.00 18.77
C GLY A 93 -9.29 -1.55 20.04
N PRO A 94 -9.60 -2.20 21.18
CA PRO A 94 -9.13 -1.78 22.50
C PRO A 94 -7.61 -1.70 22.68
N GLU A 95 -6.84 -2.57 22.00
CA GLU A 95 -5.37 -2.52 22.08
C GLU A 95 -4.80 -1.16 21.62
N TRP A 96 -5.53 -0.40 20.81
CA TRP A 96 -5.10 0.90 20.30
C TRP A 96 -5.58 2.09 21.11
N ASN A 97 -6.84 2.07 21.55
CA ASN A 97 -7.53 3.26 22.07
C ASN A 97 -7.87 3.20 23.57
N ARG A 98 -7.69 2.05 24.21
CA ARG A 98 -7.97 1.86 25.63
C ARG A 98 -6.77 1.29 26.38
N ASP A 99 -6.25 0.17 25.89
CA ASP A 99 -5.21 -0.60 26.58
C ASP A 99 -3.80 -0.12 26.16
N TYR A 100 -3.70 0.50 24.98
CA TYR A 100 -2.47 1.04 24.40
C TYR A 100 -1.32 0.01 24.28
N THR A 101 -1.65 -1.25 24.02
CA THR A 101 -0.68 -2.35 23.85
C THR A 101 -0.43 -2.72 22.39
N ALA A 102 -1.05 -2.04 21.42
CA ALA A 102 -0.97 -2.47 20.03
C ALA A 102 0.46 -2.50 19.47
N MET A 103 1.30 -1.50 19.75
CA MET A 103 2.68 -1.49 19.25
C MET A 103 3.55 -2.59 19.87
N TYR A 104 3.20 -3.08 21.07
CA TYR A 104 3.82 -4.28 21.63
C TYR A 104 3.53 -5.50 20.74
N TYR A 105 2.27 -5.74 20.39
CA TYR A 105 1.92 -6.85 19.50
C TYR A 105 2.46 -6.65 18.08
N VAL A 106 2.34 -5.45 17.49
CA VAL A 106 2.82 -5.17 16.14
C VAL A 106 4.33 -5.40 16.02
N TYR A 107 5.14 -4.97 17.00
CA TYR A 107 6.58 -5.22 17.00
C TYR A 107 6.96 -6.65 17.42
N GLY A 108 6.01 -7.43 17.95
CA GLY A 108 6.15 -8.86 18.18
C GLY A 108 5.90 -9.73 16.93
N LEU A 109 5.28 -9.17 15.90
CA LEU A 109 5.06 -9.87 14.62
C LEU A 109 6.36 -9.92 13.82
N ASP A 110 7.22 -10.91 14.06
CA ASP A 110 8.52 -11.08 13.40
C ASP A 110 8.47 -11.12 11.86
N GLN A 111 7.36 -11.57 11.24
CA GLN A 111 7.21 -11.54 9.78
C GLN A 111 7.04 -10.12 9.23
N VAL A 112 6.68 -9.15 10.08
CA VAL A 112 6.39 -7.76 9.70
C VAL A 112 7.38 -6.78 10.33
N ALA A 113 7.74 -6.96 11.59
CA ALA A 113 8.64 -6.07 12.30
C ALA A 113 10.09 -6.26 11.83
N TYR A 114 10.73 -5.17 11.41
CA TYR A 114 12.16 -5.21 11.13
C TYR A 114 12.95 -5.37 12.43
N SER A 115 14.16 -5.92 12.33
CA SER A 115 15.07 -6.07 13.49
C SER A 115 15.38 -4.75 14.21
N PHE A 116 15.23 -3.61 13.54
CA PHE A 116 15.35 -2.28 14.14
C PHE A 116 14.37 -2.05 15.31
N THR A 117 13.19 -2.66 15.27
CA THR A 117 12.16 -2.54 16.32
C THR A 117 12.62 -3.10 17.67
N LYS A 118 13.58 -4.04 17.68
CA LYS A 118 14.15 -4.63 18.91
C LYS A 118 14.80 -3.60 19.82
N LEU A 119 15.21 -2.44 19.28
CA LEU A 119 15.72 -1.31 20.06
C LEU A 119 14.65 -0.69 20.97
N PHE A 120 13.37 -0.80 20.60
CA PHE A 120 12.24 -0.21 21.32
C PHE A 120 11.41 -1.26 22.05
N PHE A 121 11.43 -2.50 21.56
CA PHE A 121 10.55 -3.58 22.02
C PHE A 121 10.61 -3.78 23.54
N TYR A 122 11.78 -3.65 24.16
CA TYR A 122 11.96 -3.86 25.61
C TYR A 122 11.58 -2.66 26.49
N TYR A 123 10.96 -1.62 25.95
CA TYR A 123 10.56 -0.41 26.70
C TYR A 123 9.03 -0.25 26.69
N PRO A 124 8.29 -0.86 27.65
CA PRO A 124 6.83 -0.86 27.64
C PRO A 124 6.21 0.53 27.61
N ALA A 125 6.65 1.43 28.50
CA ALA A 125 6.14 2.80 28.55
C ALA A 125 6.33 3.56 27.22
N LEU A 126 7.37 3.24 26.44
CA LEU A 126 7.56 3.79 25.11
C LEU A 126 6.55 3.21 24.11
N LEU A 127 6.37 1.88 24.09
CA LEU A 127 5.41 1.25 23.17
C LEU A 127 3.97 1.68 23.45
N ASN A 128 3.58 1.89 24.70
CA ASN A 128 2.26 2.43 25.05
C ASN A 128 2.08 3.85 24.49
N LYS A 129 3.09 4.71 24.64
CA LYS A 129 3.07 6.06 24.06
C LYS A 129 3.03 6.04 22.54
N LEU A 130 3.84 5.18 21.90
CA LEU A 130 3.84 5.02 20.44
C LEU A 130 2.48 4.53 19.93
N THR A 131 1.81 3.63 20.67
CA THR A 131 0.45 3.18 20.36
C THR A 131 -0.53 4.34 20.38
N ALA A 132 -0.54 5.13 21.48
CA ALA A 132 -1.41 6.30 21.58
C ALA A 132 -1.11 7.33 20.48
N ILE A 133 0.17 7.63 20.23
CA ILE A 133 0.60 8.56 19.18
C ILE A 133 0.10 8.10 17.82
N ALA A 134 0.29 6.82 17.44
CA ALA A 134 -0.15 6.29 16.16
C ALA A 134 -1.68 6.36 16.01
N TYR A 135 -2.42 5.96 17.04
CA TYR A 135 -3.89 6.01 17.03
C TYR A 135 -4.42 7.45 16.88
N TYR A 136 -3.97 8.37 17.73
CA TYR A 136 -4.43 9.76 17.68
C TYR A 136 -3.91 10.50 16.45
N PHE A 137 -2.74 10.12 15.93
CA PHE A 137 -2.25 10.61 14.65
C PHE A 137 -3.22 10.24 13.53
N GLU A 138 -3.54 8.95 13.37
CA GLU A 138 -4.47 8.47 12.35
C GLU A 138 -5.85 9.13 12.50
N LEU A 139 -6.33 9.29 13.73
CA LEU A 139 -7.62 9.94 14.00
C LEU A 139 -7.62 11.42 13.63
N LEU A 140 -6.57 12.17 14.02
CA LEU A 140 -6.60 13.63 14.07
C LEU A 140 -5.89 14.33 12.90
N VAL A 141 -4.94 13.67 12.22
CA VAL A 141 -4.17 14.33 11.15
C VAL A 141 -5.05 14.92 10.03
N PRO A 142 -6.18 14.31 9.63
CA PRO A 142 -6.99 14.87 8.55
C PRO A 142 -7.67 16.20 8.90
N PHE A 143 -7.94 16.46 10.18
CA PHE A 143 -8.56 17.72 10.61
C PHE A 143 -7.69 18.94 10.26
N LEU A 144 -6.36 18.79 10.21
CA LEU A 144 -5.44 19.84 9.81
C LEU A 144 -5.74 20.39 8.41
N PHE A 145 -6.29 19.57 7.51
CA PHE A 145 -6.61 19.98 6.15
C PHE A 145 -7.87 20.83 6.03
N PHE A 146 -8.69 20.88 7.08
CA PHE A 146 -9.95 21.62 7.12
C PHE A 146 -9.91 22.87 8.01
N ILE A 147 -8.78 23.16 8.67
CA ILE A 147 -8.63 24.39 9.47
C ILE A 147 -8.60 25.60 8.54
N PRO A 148 -9.56 26.55 8.63
CA PRO A 148 -9.64 27.70 7.72
C PRO A 148 -8.58 28.76 8.01
N LEU A 149 -8.25 28.97 9.29
CA LEU A 149 -7.23 29.94 9.72
C LEU A 149 -5.85 29.40 9.37
N LYS A 150 -5.02 30.21 8.68
CA LYS A 150 -3.67 29.80 8.24
C LYS A 150 -3.66 28.43 7.52
N HIS A 151 -4.70 28.15 6.73
CA HIS A 151 -4.93 26.85 6.08
C HIS A 151 -3.71 26.29 5.33
N GLN A 152 -2.88 27.14 4.70
CA GLN A 152 -1.65 26.70 4.02
C GLN A 152 -0.61 26.14 4.99
N ALA A 153 -0.45 26.75 6.17
CA ALA A 153 0.49 26.29 7.18
C ALA A 153 0.03 24.95 7.78
N PHE A 154 -1.24 24.82 8.17
CA PHE A 154 -1.76 23.56 8.71
C PHE A 154 -1.74 22.43 7.68
N ARG A 155 -2.04 22.71 6.41
CA ARG A 155 -1.89 21.73 5.33
C ARG A 155 -0.43 21.29 5.18
N LEU A 156 0.53 22.20 5.21
CA LEU A 156 1.95 21.85 5.18
C LEU A 156 2.34 20.97 6.38
N ILE A 157 1.93 21.36 7.58
CA ILE A 157 2.17 20.58 8.81
C ILE A 157 1.59 19.17 8.65
N GLY A 158 0.34 19.03 8.19
CA GLY A 158 -0.28 17.73 7.96
C GLY A 158 0.49 16.86 6.96
N VAL A 159 0.98 17.44 5.85
CA VAL A 159 1.81 16.71 4.88
C VAL A 159 3.13 16.26 5.48
N LEU A 160 3.83 17.14 6.21
CA LEU A 160 5.11 16.80 6.86
C LEU A 160 4.93 15.73 7.94
N LEU A 161 3.85 15.81 8.72
CA LEU A 161 3.48 14.82 9.72
C LEU A 161 3.19 13.46 9.09
N ILE A 162 2.48 13.42 7.96
CA ILE A 162 2.26 12.19 7.18
C ILE A 162 3.57 11.62 6.65
N ILE A 163 4.46 12.47 6.12
CA ILE A 163 5.78 12.02 5.66
C ILE A 163 6.56 11.39 6.81
N LEU A 164 6.61 12.05 7.97
CA LEU A 164 7.28 11.53 9.15
C LEU A 164 6.68 10.20 9.61
N PHE A 165 5.35 10.11 9.71
CA PHE A 165 4.66 8.89 10.12
C PHE A 165 4.98 7.71 9.20
N HIS A 166 4.89 7.90 7.88
CA HIS A 166 5.22 6.83 6.93
C HIS A 166 6.72 6.51 6.89
N THR A 167 7.59 7.50 7.10
CA THR A 167 9.04 7.27 7.17
C THR A 167 9.36 6.39 8.37
N LEU A 168 8.84 6.71 9.55
CA LEU A 168 9.00 5.89 10.76
C LEU A 168 8.47 4.47 10.55
N ASN A 169 7.24 4.33 10.03
CA ASN A 169 6.67 3.02 9.72
C ASN A 169 7.52 2.24 8.70
N SER A 170 8.08 2.89 7.68
CA SER A 170 8.94 2.23 6.68
C SER A 170 10.27 1.74 7.25
N MET A 171 10.76 2.37 8.33
CA MET A 171 11.98 1.96 9.03
C MET A 171 11.73 0.82 10.03
N THR A 172 10.50 0.66 10.51
CA THR A 172 10.15 -0.31 11.55
C THR A 172 9.36 -1.51 11.03
N LEU A 173 8.60 -1.38 9.95
CA LEU A 173 7.67 -2.39 9.46
C LEU A 173 7.88 -2.72 7.98
N PHE A 174 7.90 -4.01 7.67
CA PHE A 174 7.99 -4.59 6.34
C PHE A 174 6.62 -4.69 5.66
N ILE A 175 6.00 -3.53 5.43
CA ILE A 175 4.66 -3.39 4.85
C ILE A 175 4.70 -2.95 3.37
N GLY A 176 5.78 -3.29 2.66
CA GLY A 176 5.93 -3.06 1.22
C GLY A 176 5.80 -1.59 0.81
N LEU A 177 5.04 -1.33 -0.25
CA LEU A 177 4.94 0.01 -0.86
C LEU A 177 3.97 0.96 -0.14
N PHE A 178 3.21 0.50 0.86
CA PHE A 178 2.20 1.33 1.53
C PHE A 178 2.74 2.68 2.03
N PRO A 179 3.89 2.76 2.72
CA PRO A 179 4.42 4.03 3.19
C PRO A 179 4.81 4.99 2.07
N LEU A 180 5.43 4.46 1.00
CA LEU A 180 5.85 5.26 -0.15
C LEU A 180 4.65 5.81 -0.91
N ILE A 181 3.60 5.00 -1.07
CA ILE A 181 2.35 5.42 -1.71
C ILE A 181 1.65 6.46 -0.83
N GLY A 182 1.64 6.28 0.50
CA GLY A 182 1.10 7.24 1.45
C GLY A 182 1.80 8.60 1.40
N ILE A 183 3.14 8.61 1.32
CA ILE A 183 3.96 9.80 1.12
C ILE A 183 3.63 10.46 -0.23
N ALA A 184 3.68 9.71 -1.32
CA ALA A 184 3.40 10.25 -2.65
C ALA A 184 1.99 10.85 -2.75
N THR A 185 1.01 10.24 -2.08
CA THR A 185 -0.36 10.72 -2.00
C THR A 185 -0.45 12.05 -1.24
N SER A 186 0.24 12.19 -0.10
CA SER A 186 0.20 13.44 0.65
C SER A 186 0.93 14.60 -0.05
N LEU A 187 1.95 14.30 -0.88
CA LEU A 187 2.60 15.31 -1.71
C LEU A 187 1.62 15.96 -2.70
N GLY A 188 0.59 15.24 -3.14
CA GLY A 188 -0.46 15.75 -4.03
C GLY A 188 -1.28 16.91 -3.44
N ILE A 189 -1.25 17.10 -2.13
CA ILE A 189 -1.93 18.21 -1.42
C ILE A 189 -0.95 19.25 -0.85
N LEU A 190 0.30 19.30 -1.33
CA LEU A 190 1.23 20.36 -0.95
C LEU A 190 0.61 21.76 -1.20
N PRO A 191 0.67 22.69 -0.22
CA PRO A 191 0.11 24.02 -0.39
C PRO A 191 0.97 24.89 -1.30
N SER A 192 0.36 25.92 -1.88
CA SER A 192 1.05 26.90 -2.74
C SER A 192 2.25 27.55 -2.03
N LEU A 193 2.19 27.78 -0.72
CA LEU A 193 3.32 28.27 0.07
C LEU A 193 4.62 27.48 -0.20
N MET A 194 4.55 26.15 -0.17
CA MET A 194 5.71 25.28 -0.41
C MET A 194 6.07 25.24 -1.90
N MET A 195 5.06 25.16 -2.78
CA MET A 195 5.29 25.09 -4.22
C MET A 195 5.93 26.37 -4.77
N ASP A 196 5.46 27.54 -4.36
CA ASP A 196 6.03 28.84 -4.74
C ASP A 196 7.47 29.01 -4.19
N TRP A 197 7.75 28.47 -3.00
CA TRP A 197 9.10 28.43 -2.44
C TRP A 197 10.03 27.52 -3.25
N LEU A 198 9.56 26.31 -3.62
CA LEU A 198 10.29 25.38 -4.46
C LEU A 198 10.61 25.99 -5.82
N GLU A 199 9.61 26.59 -6.49
CA GLU A 199 9.79 27.24 -7.79
C GLU A 199 10.88 28.30 -7.78
N LYS A 200 10.93 29.15 -6.76
CA LYS A 200 11.98 30.17 -6.60
C LYS A 200 13.37 29.58 -6.41
N ARG A 201 13.48 28.40 -5.79
CA ARG A 201 14.77 27.74 -5.51
C ARG A 201 15.26 26.88 -6.67
N THR A 202 14.37 26.41 -7.54
CA THR A 202 14.69 25.47 -8.60
C THR A 202 14.58 26.07 -10.00
N GLU A 203 14.64 27.39 -10.15
CA GLU A 203 14.42 28.08 -11.44
C GLU A 203 15.36 27.60 -12.54
N LYS A 204 16.67 27.50 -12.28
CA LYS A 204 17.66 26.97 -13.25
C LYS A 204 17.41 25.50 -13.62
N LEU A 205 17.04 24.68 -12.64
CA LEU A 205 16.70 23.26 -12.87
C LEU A 205 15.43 23.14 -13.72
N LYS A 206 14.46 24.03 -13.51
CA LYS A 206 13.18 24.07 -14.23
C LYS A 206 13.40 24.30 -15.73
N GLU A 207 14.32 25.18 -16.12
CA GLU A 207 14.63 25.40 -17.54
C GLU A 207 15.21 24.14 -18.21
N SER A 208 16.21 23.52 -17.58
CA SER A 208 16.81 22.27 -18.10
C SER A 208 15.80 21.10 -18.17
N VAL A 209 14.94 20.97 -17.16
CA VAL A 209 13.86 19.97 -17.15
C VAL A 209 12.84 20.27 -18.25
N ARG A 210 12.50 21.54 -18.48
CA ARG A 210 11.58 21.97 -19.55
C ARG A 210 12.13 21.59 -20.91
N GLU A 211 13.42 21.84 -21.18
CA GLU A 211 14.07 21.45 -22.43
C GLU A 211 14.03 19.93 -22.63
N SER A 212 14.35 19.17 -21.59
CA SER A 212 14.28 17.70 -21.63
C SER A 212 12.85 17.21 -21.91
N PHE A 213 11.85 17.80 -21.26
CA PHE A 213 10.44 17.45 -21.45
C PHE A 213 9.94 17.82 -22.85
N MET A 214 10.42 18.93 -23.42
CA MET A 214 10.16 19.29 -24.82
C MET A 214 10.75 18.26 -25.78
N ALA A 215 12.02 17.90 -25.61
CA ALA A 215 12.69 16.91 -26.46
C ALA A 215 11.97 15.55 -26.44
N ILE A 216 11.62 15.06 -25.24
CA ILE A 216 10.86 13.82 -25.08
C ILE A 216 9.47 13.94 -25.72
N SER A 217 8.80 15.08 -25.55
CA SER A 217 7.47 15.32 -26.13
C SER A 217 7.51 15.29 -27.67
N PHE A 218 8.48 15.97 -28.29
CA PHE A 218 8.65 15.95 -29.75
C PHE A 218 8.95 14.54 -30.26
N PHE A 219 9.80 13.78 -29.54
CA PHE A 219 10.05 12.38 -29.86
C PHE A 219 8.77 11.52 -29.75
N CYS A 220 7.96 11.72 -28.72
CA CYS A 220 6.69 10.99 -28.55
C CYS A 220 5.68 11.34 -29.66
N GLN A 221 5.60 12.61 -30.06
CA GLN A 221 4.73 13.07 -31.15
C GLN A 221 5.19 12.54 -32.51
N SER A 222 6.49 12.36 -32.73
CA SER A 222 7.00 11.79 -33.98
C SER A 222 6.65 10.30 -34.12
N LEU A 223 6.65 9.56 -33.00
CA LEU A 223 6.24 8.15 -32.96
C LEU A 223 4.72 7.97 -33.09
N LEU A 224 3.94 8.81 -32.42
CA LEU A 224 2.48 8.74 -32.37
C LEU A 224 1.88 10.09 -32.76
N ARG A 225 1.63 10.27 -34.07
CA ARG A 225 0.93 11.44 -34.59
C ARG A 225 -0.50 11.44 -34.08
N TRP A 226 -0.78 12.35 -33.17
CA TRP A 226 -2.08 12.45 -32.52
C TRP A 226 -2.67 13.83 -32.77
N LYS A 227 -3.87 13.86 -33.36
CA LYS A 227 -4.65 15.09 -33.50
C LYS A 227 -5.51 15.24 -32.26
N ASP A 228 -5.29 16.31 -31.50
CA ASP A 228 -6.15 16.59 -30.36
C ASP A 228 -7.56 16.89 -30.87
N PRO A 229 -8.57 16.14 -30.40
CA PRO A 229 -9.91 16.38 -30.87
C PRO A 229 -10.40 17.71 -30.29
N VAL A 230 -10.77 18.64 -31.18
CA VAL A 230 -11.39 19.91 -30.81
C VAL A 230 -12.86 19.64 -30.50
N TYR A 231 -13.14 19.26 -29.26
CA TYR A 231 -14.52 19.18 -28.76
C TYR A 231 -14.87 20.49 -28.03
N GLU A 232 -15.95 21.14 -28.46
CA GLU A 232 -16.63 22.11 -27.60
C GLU A 232 -17.38 21.35 -26.51
N TYR A 233 -16.93 21.52 -25.26
CA TYR A 233 -17.59 20.90 -24.12
C TYR A 233 -18.87 21.69 -23.81
N SER A 234 -20.01 21.14 -24.22
CA SER A 234 -21.32 21.66 -23.84
C SER A 234 -21.50 21.60 -22.32
N GLN A 235 -22.09 22.65 -21.73
CA GLN A 235 -22.31 22.77 -20.29
C GLN A 235 -23.00 21.55 -19.65
N TRP A 236 -23.94 20.92 -20.35
CA TRP A 236 -24.67 19.76 -19.83
C TRP A 236 -23.75 18.53 -19.60
N ARG A 237 -22.72 18.33 -20.42
CA ARG A 237 -21.74 17.24 -20.22
C ARG A 237 -20.91 17.46 -18.96
N GLU A 238 -20.54 18.71 -18.70
CA GLU A 238 -19.83 19.11 -17.48
C GLU A 238 -20.71 18.92 -16.23
N ASN A 239 -22.01 19.25 -16.34
CA ASN A 239 -22.97 19.01 -15.26
C ASN A 239 -23.14 17.51 -14.98
N ILE A 240 -23.29 16.67 -16.02
CA ILE A 240 -23.40 15.20 -15.86
C ILE A 240 -22.13 14.63 -15.23
N LYS A 241 -20.94 15.01 -15.72
CA LYS A 241 -19.67 14.59 -15.15
C LYS A 241 -19.59 14.96 -13.66
N THR A 242 -20.00 16.17 -13.31
CA THR A 242 -20.02 16.65 -11.92
C THR A 242 -20.99 15.82 -11.07
N ALA A 243 -22.19 15.55 -11.56
CA ALA A 243 -23.18 14.72 -10.86
C ALA A 243 -22.66 13.28 -10.63
N ILE A 244 -22.03 12.67 -11.64
CA ILE A 244 -21.39 11.36 -11.52
C ILE A 244 -20.29 11.39 -10.45
N LEU A 245 -19.43 12.41 -10.45
CA LEU A 245 -18.36 12.52 -9.45
C LEU A 245 -18.92 12.69 -8.04
N ILE A 246 -19.98 13.49 -7.86
CA ILE A 246 -20.64 13.64 -6.55
C ILE A 246 -21.20 12.29 -6.10
N PHE A 247 -21.91 11.58 -6.98
CA PHE A 247 -22.42 10.24 -6.68
C PHE A 247 -21.29 9.28 -6.26
N LEU A 248 -20.17 9.26 -6.99
CA LEU A 248 -19.03 8.40 -6.67
C LEU A 248 -18.37 8.77 -5.34
N VAL A 249 -18.28 10.05 -4.99
CA VAL A 249 -17.78 10.50 -3.70
C VAL A 249 -18.69 10.01 -2.56
N VAL A 250 -20.00 10.18 -2.72
CA VAL A 250 -20.99 9.70 -1.74
C VAL A 250 -20.96 8.17 -1.63
N PHE A 251 -20.84 7.47 -2.77
CA PHE A 251 -20.71 6.01 -2.80
C PHE A 251 -19.46 5.53 -2.05
N VAL A 252 -18.31 6.16 -2.28
CA VAL A 252 -17.06 5.81 -1.58
C VAL A 252 -17.13 6.17 -0.08
N PHE A 253 -17.80 7.27 0.27
CA PHE A 253 -18.09 7.59 1.67
C PHE A 253 -18.93 6.48 2.31
N ASP A 254 -20.05 6.10 1.71
CA ASP A 254 -20.94 5.06 2.23
C ASP A 254 -20.23 3.70 2.32
N TRP A 255 -19.41 3.36 1.33
CA TRP A 255 -18.56 2.16 1.37
C TRP A 255 -17.68 2.13 2.62
N ASN A 256 -16.89 3.18 2.86
CA ASN A 256 -16.01 3.26 4.02
C ASN A 256 -16.79 3.31 5.34
N PHE A 257 -17.87 4.09 5.37
CA PHE A 257 -18.72 4.22 6.55
C PHE A 257 -19.36 2.89 6.94
N SER A 258 -19.76 2.08 5.94
CA SER A 258 -20.33 0.75 6.15
C SER A 258 -19.32 -0.28 6.71
N ASN A 259 -18.01 -0.04 6.59
CA ASN A 259 -16.98 -0.91 7.16
C ASN A 259 -16.82 -0.73 8.68
N LEU A 260 -17.31 0.38 9.24
CA LEU A 260 -17.17 0.67 10.67
C LEU A 260 -18.02 -0.30 11.50
N SER A 261 -17.43 -0.88 12.53
CA SER A 261 -18.04 -1.94 13.35
C SER A 261 -19.26 -1.47 14.14
N PHE A 262 -19.30 -0.19 14.51
CA PHE A 262 -20.42 0.44 15.24
C PHE A 262 -21.55 0.94 14.32
N ILE A 263 -21.41 0.80 13.00
CA ILE A 263 -22.43 1.16 12.03
C ILE A 263 -23.20 -0.10 11.59
N ASN A 264 -24.50 -0.11 11.90
CA ASN A 264 -25.39 -1.22 11.54
C ASN A 264 -25.96 -1.12 10.11
N SER A 265 -25.76 0.02 9.43
CA SER A 265 -26.14 0.20 8.03
C SER A 265 -25.04 -0.33 7.11
N LYS A 266 -25.40 -1.16 6.14
CA LYS A 266 -24.46 -1.66 5.11
C LYS A 266 -24.82 -1.08 3.75
N LEU A 267 -23.80 -0.80 2.95
CA LEU A 267 -23.99 -0.49 1.53
C LEU A 267 -24.78 -1.65 0.88
N SER A 268 -25.91 -1.31 0.26
CA SER A 268 -26.80 -2.28 -0.35
C SER A 268 -26.07 -3.13 -1.41
N ASP A 269 -26.35 -4.43 -1.40
CA ASP A 269 -25.72 -5.40 -2.32
C ASP A 269 -26.00 -5.06 -3.79
N SER A 270 -27.10 -4.37 -4.09
CA SER A 270 -27.41 -3.89 -5.44
C SER A 270 -26.39 -2.89 -5.98
N PHE A 271 -25.70 -2.14 -5.12
CA PHE A 271 -24.71 -1.13 -5.52
C PHE A 271 -23.26 -1.64 -5.48
N ARG A 272 -22.98 -2.75 -4.80
CA ARG A 272 -21.64 -3.33 -4.71
C ARG A 272 -21.00 -3.66 -6.08
N PRO A 273 -21.73 -4.14 -7.10
CA PRO A 273 -21.16 -4.37 -8.43
C PRO A 273 -20.47 -3.15 -9.02
N VAL A 274 -20.95 -1.92 -8.75
CA VAL A 274 -20.30 -0.67 -9.19
C VAL A 274 -18.93 -0.54 -8.54
N GLY A 275 -18.86 -0.79 -7.22
CA GLY A 275 -17.62 -0.77 -6.45
C GLY A 275 -16.61 -1.79 -6.99
N TYR A 276 -17.02 -3.02 -7.25
CA TYR A 276 -16.13 -4.06 -7.78
C TYR A 276 -15.72 -3.81 -9.23
N ALA A 277 -16.63 -3.33 -10.08
CA ALA A 277 -16.33 -3.05 -11.49
C ALA A 277 -15.30 -1.94 -11.65
N LEU A 278 -15.42 -0.88 -10.84
CA LEU A 278 -14.49 0.25 -10.82
C LEU A 278 -13.35 0.06 -9.80
N ARG A 279 -13.31 -1.07 -9.10
CA ARG A 279 -12.37 -1.35 -8.00
C ARG A 279 -12.27 -0.22 -6.96
N LEU A 280 -13.42 0.39 -6.63
CA LEU A 280 -13.58 1.39 -5.58
C LEU A 280 -13.73 0.76 -4.19
N ASP A 281 -13.82 -0.57 -4.15
CA ASP A 281 -13.79 -1.35 -2.92
C ASP A 281 -12.49 -1.07 -2.15
N GLN A 282 -12.64 -0.75 -0.87
CA GLN A 282 -11.52 -0.40 0.01
C GLN A 282 -11.81 -0.79 1.46
N ASN A 283 -10.75 -1.13 2.19
CA ASN A 283 -10.79 -1.43 3.61
C ASN A 283 -9.48 -1.00 4.27
N TRP A 284 -9.54 -0.07 5.23
CA TRP A 284 -8.36 0.53 5.87
C TRP A 284 -8.02 -0.12 7.23
N GLY A 285 -8.28 -1.42 7.38
CA GLY A 285 -8.15 -2.14 8.64
C GLY A 285 -6.76 -2.73 8.94
N MET A 286 -5.65 -2.02 8.65
CA MET A 286 -4.32 -2.54 8.98
C MET A 286 -4.18 -2.70 10.49
N PHE A 287 -3.90 -3.91 10.98
CA PHE A 287 -3.87 -4.23 12.43
C PHE A 287 -5.17 -3.88 13.18
N ALA A 288 -6.32 -4.13 12.54
CA ALA A 288 -7.64 -3.83 13.06
C ALA A 288 -8.61 -5.03 12.87
N PRO A 289 -9.64 -5.19 13.72
CA PRO A 289 -9.87 -4.44 14.95
C PRO A 289 -8.83 -4.77 16.03
N GLY A 290 -8.36 -6.01 16.09
CA GLY A 290 -7.22 -6.40 16.92
C GLY A 290 -5.94 -6.48 16.10
N VAL A 291 -4.80 -6.47 16.79
CA VAL A 291 -3.51 -6.87 16.21
C VAL A 291 -3.43 -8.40 16.28
N PHE A 292 -2.87 -9.04 15.25
CA PHE A 292 -2.51 -10.46 15.32
C PHE A 292 -1.55 -10.70 16.49
N LYS A 293 -1.68 -11.87 17.12
CA LYS A 293 -0.86 -12.28 18.27
C LYS A 293 -0.07 -13.54 17.96
N ASP A 294 -0.55 -14.32 17.01
CA ASP A 294 0.12 -15.44 16.38
C ASP A 294 1.00 -14.98 15.22
N ASP A 295 2.25 -15.43 15.22
CA ASP A 295 3.17 -15.29 14.11
C ASP A 295 4.15 -16.48 14.09
N GLY A 296 5.22 -16.44 13.30
CA GLY A 296 6.15 -17.54 13.20
C GLY A 296 7.13 -17.42 12.04
N TRP A 297 7.90 -18.48 11.80
CA TRP A 297 8.86 -18.53 10.70
C TRP A 297 8.81 -19.87 9.98
N TYR A 298 9.28 -19.85 8.72
CA TYR A 298 9.25 -21.00 7.84
C TYR A 298 10.60 -21.69 7.76
N ILE A 299 10.54 -23.01 7.63
CA ILE A 299 11.67 -23.88 7.35
C ILE A 299 11.26 -24.78 6.18
N LEU A 300 12.09 -24.81 5.13
CA LEU A 300 11.87 -25.66 3.97
C LEU A 300 12.85 -26.83 4.01
N GLU A 301 12.34 -27.98 4.45
CA GLU A 301 13.15 -29.19 4.65
C GLU A 301 13.10 -30.03 3.36
N GLY A 302 14.17 -30.00 2.59
CA GLY A 302 14.33 -30.83 1.41
C GLY A 302 14.89 -32.20 1.78
N VAL A 303 14.34 -33.26 1.21
CA VAL A 303 14.88 -34.62 1.34
C VAL A 303 15.51 -35.02 0.01
N THR A 304 16.81 -35.31 0.03
CA THR A 304 17.56 -35.70 -1.17
C THR A 304 17.28 -37.13 -1.57
N GLU A 305 17.72 -37.53 -2.77
CA GLU A 305 17.65 -38.92 -3.22
C GLU A 305 18.37 -39.90 -2.26
N LYS A 306 19.41 -39.41 -1.58
CA LYS A 306 20.17 -40.16 -0.57
C LYS A 306 19.54 -40.12 0.82
N ASN A 307 18.31 -39.63 0.96
CA ASN A 307 17.61 -39.43 2.25
C ASN A 307 18.31 -38.47 3.21
N LYS A 308 19.14 -37.55 2.70
CA LYS A 308 19.73 -36.48 3.51
C LYS A 308 18.73 -35.32 3.58
N GLU A 309 18.53 -34.76 4.77
CA GLU A 309 17.73 -33.55 4.95
C GLU A 309 18.61 -32.31 4.72
N ILE A 310 18.07 -31.33 3.98
CA ILE A 310 18.76 -30.08 3.65
C ILE A 310 17.82 -28.87 3.82
N ASN A 311 18.40 -27.71 4.14
CA ASN A 311 17.66 -26.46 4.24
C ASN A 311 17.55 -25.78 2.87
N VAL A 312 16.35 -25.81 2.28
CA VAL A 312 16.09 -25.25 0.94
C VAL A 312 15.99 -23.71 0.98
N PHE A 313 15.66 -23.11 2.13
CA PHE A 313 15.59 -21.66 2.26
C PHE A 313 16.96 -21.00 2.48
N GLN A 314 17.88 -21.72 3.11
CA GLN A 314 19.21 -21.23 3.45
C GLN A 314 20.26 -22.27 3.00
N GLU A 315 20.55 -22.26 1.71
CA GLU A 315 21.51 -23.19 1.10
C GLU A 315 22.86 -23.18 1.85
N GLY A 316 23.38 -24.38 2.11
CA GLY A 316 24.64 -24.57 2.83
C GLY A 316 24.54 -24.50 4.35
N LYS A 317 23.37 -24.19 4.92
CA LYS A 317 23.14 -24.26 6.38
C LYS A 317 22.44 -25.56 6.78
N GLU A 318 22.74 -26.02 7.98
CA GLU A 318 21.98 -27.08 8.63
C GLU A 318 20.54 -26.62 8.91
N ILE A 319 19.64 -27.60 9.05
CA ILE A 319 18.26 -27.32 9.47
C ILE A 319 18.30 -26.91 10.94
N ASP A 320 17.94 -25.66 11.21
CA ASP A 320 17.78 -25.14 12.56
C ASP A 320 16.33 -24.67 12.76
N TYR A 321 15.73 -25.15 13.83
CA TYR A 321 14.37 -24.80 14.22
C TYR A 321 14.29 -23.53 15.07
N LYS A 322 15.43 -22.96 15.47
CA LYS A 322 15.47 -21.70 16.24
C LYS A 322 15.00 -20.53 15.38
N LYS A 323 14.40 -19.55 16.05
CA LYS A 323 13.98 -18.29 15.42
C LYS A 323 15.21 -17.58 14.82
N PRO A 324 15.19 -17.20 13.54
CA PRO A 324 16.27 -16.43 12.95
C PRO A 324 16.33 -15.01 13.53
N GLY A 325 17.50 -14.38 13.49
CA GLY A 325 17.67 -12.99 13.98
C GLY A 325 16.79 -11.95 13.26
N SER A 326 16.38 -12.26 12.03
CA SER A 326 15.40 -11.52 11.22
C SER A 326 14.53 -12.52 10.45
N VAL A 327 13.23 -12.58 10.74
CA VAL A 327 12.30 -13.40 9.96
C VAL A 327 11.96 -12.72 8.64
N THR A 328 11.90 -11.39 8.61
CA THR A 328 11.68 -10.62 7.37
C THR A 328 12.71 -10.93 6.28
N SER A 329 13.95 -11.28 6.63
CA SER A 329 14.99 -11.64 5.65
C SER A 329 14.77 -13.00 4.97
N LEU A 330 13.83 -13.82 5.46
CA LEU A 330 13.47 -15.08 4.79
C LEU A 330 12.65 -14.82 3.51
N PHE A 331 12.05 -13.64 3.36
CA PHE A 331 11.22 -13.31 2.21
C PHE A 331 12.00 -12.50 1.18
N LYS A 332 11.83 -12.84 -0.10
CA LYS A 332 12.44 -12.10 -1.21
C LYS A 332 11.93 -10.64 -1.29
N ASN A 333 10.65 -10.41 -0.99
CA ASN A 333 10.02 -9.10 -0.93
C ASN A 333 8.68 -9.17 -0.18
N ASP A 334 7.99 -8.04 -0.06
CA ASP A 334 6.71 -7.91 0.66
C ASP A 334 5.59 -8.76 0.04
N ARG A 335 5.63 -9.03 -1.27
CA ARG A 335 4.66 -9.88 -1.96
C ARG A 335 4.83 -11.34 -1.60
N TRP A 336 6.07 -11.82 -1.50
CA TRP A 336 6.36 -13.17 -1.01
C TRP A 336 5.95 -13.32 0.45
N ARG A 337 6.23 -12.32 1.29
CA ARG A 337 5.74 -12.26 2.67
C ARG A 337 4.20 -12.30 2.73
N LYS A 338 3.50 -11.55 1.87
CA LYS A 338 2.03 -11.54 1.84
C LYS A 338 1.44 -12.85 1.32
N TYR A 339 2.12 -13.51 0.38
CA TYR A 339 1.74 -14.84 -0.10
C TYR A 339 1.81 -15.86 1.04
N THR A 340 2.90 -15.87 1.79
CA THR A 340 3.09 -16.80 2.92
C THR A 340 2.14 -16.50 4.07
N GLU A 341 1.93 -15.21 4.41
CA GLU A 341 0.90 -14.79 5.38
C GLU A 341 -0.47 -15.39 5.02
N ASN A 342 -0.88 -15.32 3.76
CA ASN A 342 -2.15 -15.89 3.31
C ASN A 342 -2.18 -17.42 3.34
N MET A 343 -1.06 -18.09 3.06
CA MET A 343 -0.97 -19.56 2.99
C MET A 343 -1.14 -20.25 4.36
N ILE A 344 -0.84 -19.55 5.45
CA ILE A 344 -1.07 -20.05 6.82
C ILE A 344 -2.57 -20.24 7.05
N LEU A 345 -3.39 -19.33 6.53
CA LEU A 345 -4.83 -19.30 6.77
C LEU A 345 -5.50 -20.58 6.24
N LYS A 346 -6.33 -21.22 7.08
CA LYS A 346 -6.94 -22.53 6.77
C LYS A 346 -7.73 -22.54 5.45
N TYR A 347 -8.45 -21.46 5.16
CA TYR A 347 -9.24 -21.33 3.93
C TYR A 347 -8.38 -21.16 2.66
N ASN A 348 -7.11 -20.81 2.82
CA ASN A 348 -6.12 -20.68 1.75
C ASN A 348 -5.14 -21.87 1.69
N SER A 349 -5.45 -22.99 2.36
CA SER A 349 -4.57 -24.16 2.43
C SER A 349 -4.20 -24.72 1.05
N PHE A 350 -5.05 -24.52 0.03
CA PHE A 350 -4.77 -24.87 -1.36
C PHE A 350 -3.46 -24.26 -1.89
N MET A 351 -3.03 -23.11 -1.37
CA MET A 351 -1.79 -22.43 -1.78
C MET A 351 -0.52 -23.25 -1.43
N ARG A 352 -0.58 -24.07 -0.38
CA ARG A 352 0.59 -24.76 0.20
C ARG A 352 1.23 -25.74 -0.77
N GLY A 353 0.42 -26.51 -1.50
CA GLY A 353 0.93 -27.44 -2.52
C GLY A 353 1.63 -26.74 -3.67
N TYR A 354 1.09 -25.60 -4.15
CA TYR A 354 1.72 -24.82 -5.20
C TYR A 354 3.06 -24.22 -4.75
N PHE A 355 3.10 -23.68 -3.53
CA PHE A 355 4.33 -23.15 -2.93
C PHE A 355 5.39 -24.25 -2.78
N CYS A 356 5.01 -25.41 -2.25
CA CYS A 356 5.91 -26.54 -2.05
C CYS A 356 6.51 -27.00 -3.38
N ASN A 357 5.65 -27.27 -4.38
CA ASN A 357 6.11 -27.74 -5.69
C ASN A 357 6.93 -26.68 -6.43
N TYR A 358 6.60 -25.39 -6.26
CA TYR A 358 7.39 -24.29 -6.81
C TYR A 358 8.82 -24.30 -6.25
N TYR A 359 8.99 -24.31 -4.92
CA TYR A 359 10.33 -24.30 -4.32
C TYR A 359 11.09 -25.60 -4.63
N LYS A 360 10.40 -26.75 -4.65
CA LYS A 360 11.02 -28.02 -5.05
C LYS A 360 11.54 -27.97 -6.48
N ARG A 361 10.73 -27.47 -7.42
CA ARG A 361 11.13 -27.30 -8.82
C ARG A 361 12.31 -26.34 -8.95
N ILE A 362 12.21 -25.14 -8.36
CA ILE A 362 13.28 -24.14 -8.43
C ILE A 362 14.58 -24.67 -7.84
N TRP A 363 14.53 -25.40 -6.72
CA TRP A 363 15.72 -26.06 -6.17
C TRP A 363 16.29 -27.08 -7.16
N ASN A 364 15.45 -27.99 -7.67
CA ASN A 364 15.87 -29.02 -8.60
C ASN A 364 16.33 -28.46 -9.96
N ASP A 365 15.94 -27.26 -10.36
CA ASP A 365 16.45 -26.63 -11.58
C ASP A 365 17.84 -26.02 -11.37
N ASN A 366 18.17 -25.58 -10.15
CA ASN A 366 19.37 -24.78 -9.88
C ASN A 366 20.46 -25.50 -9.06
N SER A 367 20.13 -26.56 -8.31
CA SER A 367 21.07 -27.29 -7.45
C SER A 367 21.54 -28.60 -8.08
N SER A 368 22.77 -29.03 -7.80
CA SER A 368 23.28 -30.35 -8.19
C SER A 368 22.72 -31.47 -7.30
N GLU A 369 22.45 -31.18 -6.02
CA GLU A 369 21.86 -32.12 -5.06
C GLU A 369 20.33 -32.03 -5.13
N LYS A 370 19.73 -32.86 -5.99
CA LYS A 370 18.28 -32.88 -6.20
C LYS A 370 17.54 -33.40 -4.97
N ILE A 371 16.34 -32.86 -4.74
CA ILE A 371 15.41 -33.29 -3.70
C ILE A 371 14.20 -34.01 -4.30
N LYS A 372 13.83 -35.12 -3.66
CA LYS A 372 12.65 -35.92 -4.02
C LYS A 372 11.40 -35.48 -3.27
N ALA A 373 11.57 -34.92 -2.09
CA ALA A 373 10.49 -34.38 -1.27
C ALA A 373 10.88 -33.03 -0.67
N LEU A 374 9.88 -32.20 -0.40
CA LEU A 374 10.03 -30.96 0.35
C LEU A 374 8.91 -30.86 1.39
N ARG A 375 9.26 -30.54 2.63
CA ARG A 375 8.30 -30.21 3.71
C ARG A 375 8.32 -28.71 3.97
N ILE A 376 7.14 -28.10 3.99
CA ILE A 376 6.95 -26.74 4.49
C ILE A 376 6.66 -26.85 5.98
N VAL A 377 7.62 -26.45 6.79
CA VAL A 377 7.48 -26.41 8.24
C VAL A 377 7.28 -24.98 8.68
N TYR A 378 6.33 -24.78 9.58
CA TYR A 378 6.05 -23.51 10.22
C TYR A 378 6.25 -23.64 11.72
N MET A 379 7.10 -22.77 12.25
CA MET A 379 7.34 -22.64 13.68
C MET A 379 6.42 -21.53 14.18
N SER A 380 5.25 -21.92 14.67
CA SER A 380 4.20 -21.02 15.17
C SER A 380 4.54 -20.55 16.57
N GLU A 381 4.38 -19.27 16.84
CA GLU A 381 4.65 -18.64 18.13
C GLU A 381 3.55 -17.62 18.46
N PHE A 382 3.09 -17.64 19.71
CA PHE A 382 2.08 -16.70 20.19
C PHE A 382 2.72 -15.63 21.08
N THR A 383 2.45 -14.36 20.79
CA THR A 383 2.86 -13.23 21.61
C THR A 383 1.92 -13.12 22.80
N LEU A 384 2.38 -13.60 23.96
CA LEU A 384 1.65 -13.48 25.22
C LEU A 384 1.64 -12.03 25.72
N PRO A 385 0.67 -11.63 26.57
CA PRO A 385 0.72 -10.33 27.23
C PRO A 385 1.93 -10.22 28.17
N ASP A 386 2.18 -9.00 28.66
CA ASP A 386 3.16 -8.71 29.72
C ASP A 386 4.59 -9.19 29.41
N TYR A 387 5.00 -9.13 28.14
CA TYR A 387 6.36 -9.47 27.70
C TYR A 387 6.75 -10.93 27.95
N GLN A 388 5.76 -11.80 28.13
CA GLN A 388 5.99 -13.22 28.35
C GLN A 388 6.34 -13.94 27.05
N TYR A 389 7.15 -14.99 27.18
CA TYR A 389 7.57 -15.84 26.07
C TYR A 389 6.68 -17.07 25.96
N SER A 390 6.18 -17.37 24.77
CA SER A 390 5.56 -18.67 24.49
C SER A 390 6.56 -19.61 23.83
N ARG A 391 6.44 -20.92 24.09
CA ARG A 391 7.28 -21.91 23.42
C ARG A 391 6.74 -22.11 21.98
N PRO A 392 7.59 -21.98 20.95
CA PRO A 392 7.17 -22.22 19.57
C PRO A 392 6.70 -23.66 19.35
N SER A 393 5.65 -23.82 18.55
CA SER A 393 5.12 -25.10 18.10
C SER A 393 5.57 -25.39 16.67
N ARG A 394 6.03 -26.62 16.42
CA ARG A 394 6.43 -27.08 15.09
C ARG A 394 5.22 -27.68 14.38
N GLU A 395 4.88 -27.15 13.22
CA GLU A 395 3.80 -27.63 12.38
C GLU A 395 4.30 -27.93 10.96
N VAL A 396 3.96 -29.09 10.41
CA VAL A 396 4.17 -29.37 8.98
C VAL A 396 2.94 -28.89 8.22
N LEU A 397 3.07 -27.80 7.48
CA LEU A 397 1.95 -27.22 6.72
C LEU A 397 1.61 -28.04 5.49
N TRP A 398 2.62 -28.63 4.85
CA TRP A 398 2.49 -29.44 3.64
C TRP A 398 3.76 -30.24 3.36
N GLU A 399 3.62 -31.38 2.69
CA GLU A 399 4.71 -32.17 2.13
C GLU A 399 4.42 -32.49 0.67
N CYS A 400 5.38 -32.25 -0.22
CA CYS A 400 5.26 -32.58 -1.64
C CYS A 400 6.30 -33.62 -2.04
N GLU A 401 5.86 -34.86 -2.24
CA GLU A 401 6.66 -36.00 -2.67
C GLU A 401 6.59 -36.22 -4.20
N GLY A 402 7.54 -36.96 -4.77
CA GLY A 402 7.49 -37.45 -6.17
C GLY A 402 7.90 -36.45 -7.26
N SER A 403 8.00 -36.89 -8.52
CA SER A 403 8.29 -35.99 -9.65
C SER A 403 7.07 -35.11 -9.97
N CYS A 404 7.27 -33.80 -10.12
CA CYS A 404 6.22 -32.87 -10.56
C CYS A 404 5.69 -33.33 -11.92
N ARG A 405 4.44 -33.81 -11.99
CA ARG A 405 3.72 -33.98 -13.25
C ARG A 405 2.81 -32.79 -13.49
#